data_AF-A0A2M7UQ43-F1
#
_entry.id   AF-A0A2M7UQ43-F1
#
_cell.length_a   1.000
_cell.length_b   1.000
_cell.length_c   1.000
_cell.angle_alpha   90.00
_cell.angle_beta   90.00
_cell.angle_gamma   90.00
#
_symmetry.space_group_name_H-M   'P 1'
#
loop_
_entity.id
_entity.type
_entity.pdbx_description
1 polymer ?
#
loop_
_entity_poly.entity_id
_entity_poly.type
_entity_poly.pdbx_seq_one_letter_code
_entity_poly.pdbx_strand_id
1 'polypeptide(L)'
;MKTKPVDLLIKDKSEAKNTLSSMLKFHIKKPLIALFVDKELSEMEERNLTIILDGIKDLEATVIAIADTNSEIFADVKTMKYDRMNRHYLLEAADIALVFSFTDVGEILANGIIPVSYERPEVKNYDPNHESGNAFIYKTSSPWSVFAALVRAVETFKFPYDWKHIIRQGLI
;
A
#
# COMPACT_ATOMS: atom_id res chain seq x y z
N MET A 1 -12.43 0.42 -20.54
CA MET A 1 -11.81 1.69 -20.08
C MET A 1 -10.47 1.83 -20.79
N LYS A 2 -10.14 2.94 -21.44
CA LYS A 2 -8.77 3.17 -21.93
C LYS A 2 -7.89 3.45 -20.71
N THR A 3 -6.84 2.66 -20.51
CA THR A 3 -5.91 2.83 -19.40
C THR A 3 -5.21 4.19 -19.53
N LYS A 4 -5.17 4.94 -18.43
CA LYS A 4 -4.53 6.25 -18.36
C LYS A 4 -3.03 6.08 -18.58
N PRO A 5 -2.34 6.98 -19.32
CA PRO A 5 -0.89 6.92 -19.41
C PRO A 5 -0.25 6.95 -18.00
N VAL A 6 0.71 6.05 -17.74
CA VAL A 6 1.39 5.93 -16.43
C VAL A 6 1.93 7.27 -15.93
N ASP A 7 2.50 8.08 -16.83
CA ASP A 7 3.04 9.39 -16.47
C ASP A 7 1.99 10.35 -15.93
N LEU A 8 0.79 10.32 -16.51
CA LEU A 8 -0.34 11.12 -16.03
C LEU A 8 -0.87 10.56 -14.70
N LEU A 9 -0.89 9.23 -14.54
CA LEU A 9 -1.28 8.62 -13.27
C LEU A 9 -0.32 9.02 -12.13
N ILE A 10 0.99 8.92 -12.34
CA ILE A 10 2.01 9.28 -11.34
C ILE A 10 1.90 10.76 -10.96
N LYS A 11 1.67 11.64 -11.95
CA LYS A 11 1.46 13.06 -11.69
C LYS A 11 0.24 13.29 -10.77
N ASP A 12 -0.89 12.69 -11.12
CA ASP A 12 -2.13 12.86 -10.36
C ASP A 12 -2.02 12.27 -8.94
N LYS A 13 -1.33 11.12 -8.78
CA LYS A 13 -1.01 10.57 -7.45
C LYS A 13 -0.17 11.52 -6.61
N SER A 14 0.81 12.19 -7.21
CA SER A 14 1.63 13.19 -6.51
C SER A 14 0.78 14.36 -6.01
N GLU A 15 -0.16 14.86 -6.84
CA GLU A 15 -1.11 15.92 -6.44
C GLU A 15 -2.06 15.46 -5.34
N ALA A 16 -2.60 14.24 -5.44
CA ALA A 16 -3.45 13.64 -4.42
C ALA A 16 -2.69 13.46 -3.08
N LYS A 17 -1.44 12.98 -3.14
CA LYS A 17 -0.59 12.80 -1.95
C LYS A 17 -0.23 14.13 -1.29
N ASN A 18 0.00 15.19 -2.06
CA ASN A 18 0.16 16.55 -1.52
C ASN A 18 -1.09 17.03 -0.77
N THR A 19 -2.26 16.80 -1.37
CA THR A 19 -3.55 17.15 -0.75
C THR A 19 -3.76 16.40 0.55
N LEU A 20 -3.61 15.07 0.54
CA LEU A 20 -3.77 14.22 1.73
C LEU A 20 -2.72 14.54 2.81
N SER A 21 -1.49 14.83 2.41
CA SER A 21 -0.41 15.29 3.31
C SER A 21 -0.78 16.58 4.04
N SER A 22 -1.40 17.53 3.34
CA SER A 22 -1.84 18.79 3.95
C SER A 22 -2.97 18.56 4.97
N MET A 23 -3.88 17.63 4.68
CA MET A 23 -4.97 17.26 5.59
C MET A 23 -4.48 16.54 6.85
N LEU A 24 -3.56 15.59 6.70
CA LEU A 24 -3.16 14.67 7.79
C LEU A 24 -1.78 14.96 8.39
N LYS A 25 -1.05 15.94 7.85
CA LYS A 25 0.27 16.40 8.30
C LYS A 25 1.30 15.25 8.35
N PHE A 26 1.72 14.75 7.19
CA PHE A 26 2.81 13.77 7.07
C PHE A 26 3.87 14.18 6.04
N HIS A 27 4.98 13.46 5.96
CA HIS A 27 6.08 13.78 5.05
C HIS A 27 5.87 13.16 3.66
N ILE A 28 5.68 14.00 2.64
CA ILE A 28 5.37 13.53 1.28
C ILE A 28 6.48 12.69 0.60
N LYS A 29 7.75 12.94 0.96
CA LYS A 29 8.90 12.24 0.35
C LYS A 29 8.98 10.76 0.76
N LYS A 30 8.34 10.39 1.88
CA LYS A 30 8.30 9.01 2.36
C LYS A 30 7.22 8.22 1.60
N PRO A 31 7.42 6.93 1.28
CA PRO A 31 6.34 6.11 0.75
C PRO A 31 5.13 6.11 1.68
N LEU A 32 3.94 6.27 1.11
CA LEU A 32 2.67 6.16 1.82
C LEU A 32 2.13 4.73 1.67
N ILE A 33 2.08 4.03 2.78
CA ILE A 33 1.50 2.70 2.93
C ILE A 33 0.04 2.85 3.38
N ALA A 34 -0.87 2.34 2.57
CA ALA A 34 -2.30 2.29 2.86
C ALA A 34 -2.70 0.95 3.50
N LEU A 35 -3.53 1.03 4.53
CA LEU A 35 -4.27 -0.10 5.10
C LEU A 35 -5.76 0.14 4.89
N PHE A 36 -6.42 -0.73 4.12
CA PHE A 36 -7.88 -0.68 3.93
C PHE A 36 -8.50 -1.79 4.76
N VAL A 37 -9.06 -1.42 5.92
CA VAL A 37 -9.66 -2.35 6.88
C VAL A 37 -11.16 -2.09 6.91
N ASP A 38 -11.85 -2.66 5.93
CA ASP A 38 -13.30 -2.53 5.72
C ASP A 38 -14.11 -3.63 6.43
N LYS A 39 -13.42 -4.49 7.18
CA LYS A 39 -13.97 -5.61 7.95
C LYS A 39 -13.24 -5.72 9.29
N GLU A 40 -13.92 -6.32 10.25
CA GLU A 40 -13.30 -6.71 11.52
C GLU A 40 -12.19 -7.75 11.25
N LEU A 41 -11.04 -7.52 11.87
CA LEU A 41 -9.90 -8.43 11.79
C LEU A 41 -10.05 -9.52 12.85
N SER A 42 -9.64 -10.75 12.53
CA SER A 42 -9.50 -11.79 13.55
C SER A 42 -8.37 -11.45 14.55
N GLU A 43 -8.41 -12.01 15.76
CA GLU A 43 -7.35 -11.82 16.77
C GLU A 43 -5.95 -12.12 16.23
N MET A 44 -5.84 -13.12 15.34
CA MET A 44 -4.58 -13.48 14.70
C MET A 44 -4.12 -12.41 13.70
N GLU A 45 -5.04 -11.85 12.91
CA GLU A 45 -4.74 -10.75 11.98
C GLU A 45 -4.36 -9.48 12.72
N GLU A 46 -5.06 -9.14 13.80
CA GLU A 46 -4.71 -8.00 14.67
C GLU A 46 -3.32 -8.15 15.28
N ARG A 47 -3.01 -9.33 15.82
CA ARG A 47 -1.69 -9.63 16.37
C ARG A 47 -0.59 -9.50 15.31
N ASN A 48 -0.81 -10.08 14.13
CA ASN A 48 0.15 -10.00 13.05
C ASN A 48 0.34 -8.56 12.56
N LEU A 49 -0.76 -7.81 12.41
CA LEU A 49 -0.73 -6.42 11.99
C LEU A 49 0.00 -5.55 13.01
N THR A 50 -0.19 -5.79 14.32
CA THR A 50 0.54 -5.09 15.38
C THR A 50 2.05 -5.26 15.24
N ILE A 51 2.52 -6.49 15.03
CA ILE A 51 3.96 -6.79 14.83
C ILE A 51 4.48 -6.10 13.56
N ILE A 52 3.71 -6.11 12.48
CA ILE A 52 4.08 -5.46 11.22
C ILE A 52 4.16 -3.94 11.42
N LEU A 53 3.16 -3.33 12.05
CA LEU A 53 3.10 -1.89 12.31
C LEU A 53 4.26 -1.43 13.20
N ASP A 54 4.61 -2.22 14.21
CA ASP A 54 5.77 -1.93 15.06
C ASP A 54 7.08 -1.93 14.24
N GLY A 55 7.27 -2.94 13.39
CA GLY A 55 8.42 -2.99 12.49
C GLY A 55 8.47 -1.85 11.47
N ILE A 56 7.31 -1.33 11.03
CA ILE A 56 7.25 -0.20 10.08
C ILE A 56 7.74 1.10 10.72
N LYS A 57 7.71 1.25 12.05
CA LYS A 57 8.17 2.48 12.73
C LYS A 57 9.65 2.78 12.43
N ASP A 58 10.45 1.74 12.22
CA ASP A 58 11.87 1.85 11.87
C ASP A 58 12.09 2.07 10.36
N LEU A 59 11.04 1.98 9.54
CA LEU A 59 11.09 2.29 8.12
C LEU A 59 10.82 3.78 7.89
N GLU A 60 11.46 4.35 6.88
CA GLU A 60 11.20 5.72 6.44
C GLU A 60 9.88 5.83 5.66
N ALA A 61 8.78 5.27 6.17
CA ALA A 61 7.47 5.25 5.54
C ALA A 61 6.42 6.01 6.36
N THR A 62 5.30 6.37 5.73
CA THR A 62 4.09 6.85 6.40
C THR A 62 3.03 5.77 6.27
N VAL A 63 2.36 5.43 7.38
CA VAL A 63 1.21 4.51 7.36
C VAL A 63 -0.06 5.29 7.60
N ILE A 64 -1.06 5.06 6.75
CA ILE A 64 -2.43 5.55 6.96
C ILE A 64 -3.38 4.37 6.87
N ALA A 65 -4.21 4.21 7.90
CA ALA A 65 -5.26 3.21 7.93
C ALA A 65 -6.63 3.84 7.74
N ILE A 66 -7.49 3.18 6.97
CA ILE A 66 -8.91 3.42 6.96
C ILE A 66 -9.58 2.25 7.65
N ALA A 67 -10.24 2.53 8.77
CA ALA A 67 -10.91 1.54 9.58
C ALA A 67 -12.21 2.12 10.16
N ASP A 68 -13.20 1.27 10.38
CA ASP A 68 -14.44 1.63 11.09
C ASP A 68 -14.29 1.52 12.62
N THR A 69 -13.26 0.83 13.10
CA THR A 69 -13.06 0.54 14.52
C THR A 69 -11.97 1.40 15.14
N ASN A 70 -12.24 1.93 16.34
CA ASN A 70 -11.20 2.41 17.25
C ASN A 70 -10.48 1.20 17.86
N SER A 71 -9.71 0.49 17.05
CA SER A 71 -8.86 -0.60 17.53
C SER A 71 -7.53 -0.03 18.02
N GLU A 72 -7.04 -0.54 19.16
CA GLU A 72 -5.76 -0.13 19.76
C GLU A 72 -4.58 -0.40 18.82
N ILE A 73 -4.73 -1.34 17.87
CA ILE A 73 -3.69 -1.66 16.88
C ILE A 73 -3.30 -0.45 16.04
N PHE A 74 -4.17 0.56 15.93
CA PHE A 74 -3.91 1.77 15.15
C PHE A 74 -3.50 2.98 15.98
N ALA A 75 -3.24 2.83 17.28
CA ALA A 75 -2.91 3.96 18.16
C ALA A 75 -1.70 4.79 17.67
N ASP A 76 -0.72 4.14 17.06
CA ASP A 76 0.52 4.76 16.58
C ASP A 76 0.50 5.13 15.10
N VAL A 77 -0.61 4.91 14.39
CA VAL A 77 -0.74 5.25 12.97
C VAL A 77 -1.83 6.28 12.74
N LYS A 78 -1.72 7.03 11.64
CA LYS A 78 -2.77 7.97 11.25
C LYS A 78 -3.97 7.18 10.75
N THR A 79 -5.14 7.42 11.33
CA THR A 79 -6.38 6.78 10.94
C THR A 79 -7.35 7.77 10.29
N MET A 80 -8.15 7.27 9.35
CA MET A 80 -9.35 7.93 8.87
C MET A 80 -10.52 6.97 9.03
N LYS A 81 -11.71 7.52 9.26
CA LYS A 81 -12.93 6.72 9.31
C LYS A 81 -13.17 6.04 7.95
N TYR A 82 -13.66 4.81 7.97
CA TYR A 82 -14.12 4.15 6.75
C TYR A 82 -15.38 4.85 6.19
N ASP A 83 -15.15 5.64 5.15
CA ASP A 83 -16.18 6.19 4.30
C ASP A 83 -15.66 6.31 2.85
N ARG A 84 -16.60 6.53 1.92
CA ARG A 84 -16.28 6.59 0.49
C ARG A 84 -15.27 7.69 0.15
N MET A 85 -15.32 8.83 0.84
CA MET A 85 -14.45 9.96 0.55
C MET A 85 -13.03 9.71 1.03
N ASN A 86 -12.85 9.26 2.27
CA ASN A 86 -11.54 8.92 2.82
C ASN A 86 -10.88 7.78 2.05
N ARG A 87 -11.66 6.78 1.65
CA ARG A 87 -11.20 5.67 0.82
C ARG A 87 -10.69 6.15 -0.53
N HIS A 88 -11.44 7.05 -1.17
CA HIS A 88 -11.03 7.65 -2.42
C HIS A 88 -9.73 8.46 -2.26
N TYR A 89 -9.63 9.33 -1.25
CA TYR A 89 -8.42 10.10 -0.99
C TYR A 89 -7.19 9.21 -0.78
N LEU A 90 -7.32 8.11 -0.01
CA LEU A 90 -6.20 7.22 0.24
C LEU A 90 -5.82 6.41 -1.00
N LEU A 91 -6.79 5.93 -1.79
CA LEU A 91 -6.51 5.21 -3.03
C LEU A 91 -5.73 6.06 -4.03
N GLU A 92 -6.12 7.32 -4.20
CA GLU A 92 -5.41 8.22 -5.11
C GLU A 92 -3.99 8.55 -4.62
N ALA A 93 -3.81 8.70 -3.31
CA ALA A 93 -2.54 9.15 -2.73
C ALA A 93 -1.52 8.04 -2.45
N ALA A 94 -1.96 6.81 -2.17
CA ALA A 94 -1.09 5.75 -1.63
C ALA A 94 -0.08 5.23 -2.66
N ASP A 95 1.14 4.93 -2.21
CA ASP A 95 2.17 4.32 -3.06
C ASP A 95 2.12 2.79 -2.93
N ILE A 96 1.93 2.31 -1.71
CA ILE A 96 1.91 0.90 -1.34
C ILE A 96 0.59 0.59 -0.65
N ALA A 97 0.04 -0.61 -0.84
CA ALA A 97 -1.04 -1.13 -0.01
C ALA A 97 -0.62 -2.46 0.61
N LEU A 98 -0.81 -2.61 1.93
CA LEU A 98 -0.80 -3.93 2.54
C LEU A 98 -2.17 -4.57 2.32
N VAL A 99 -2.18 -5.70 1.60
CA VAL A 99 -3.41 -6.31 1.08
C VAL A 99 -3.82 -7.50 1.94
N PHE A 100 -5.07 -7.49 2.39
CA PHE A 100 -5.70 -8.59 3.12
C PHE A 100 -6.46 -9.52 2.16
N SER A 101 -6.89 -10.69 2.64
CA SER A 101 -7.65 -11.69 1.86
C SER A 101 -8.87 -11.08 1.13
N PHE A 102 -9.52 -10.12 1.77
CA PHE A 102 -10.74 -9.47 1.29
C PHE A 102 -10.51 -8.22 0.43
N THR A 103 -9.29 -7.72 0.32
CA THR A 103 -9.00 -6.49 -0.44
C THR A 103 -9.12 -6.73 -1.95
N ASP A 104 -9.81 -5.84 -2.66
CA ASP A 104 -9.88 -5.83 -4.13
C ASP A 104 -8.55 -5.35 -4.74
N VAL A 105 -7.71 -6.32 -5.12
CA VAL A 105 -6.38 -6.05 -5.68
C VAL A 105 -6.46 -5.38 -7.06
N GLY A 106 -7.51 -5.64 -7.83
CA GLY A 106 -7.70 -5.01 -9.13
C GLY A 106 -7.86 -3.50 -9.00
N GLU A 107 -8.62 -3.04 -8.00
CA GLU A 107 -8.75 -1.61 -7.71
C GLU A 107 -7.44 -0.98 -7.21
N ILE A 108 -6.69 -1.68 -6.36
CA ILE A 108 -5.37 -1.23 -5.88
C ILE A 108 -4.43 -0.99 -7.07
N LEU A 109 -4.33 -1.98 -7.97
CA LEU A 109 -3.52 -1.90 -9.17
C LEU A 109 -3.99 -0.81 -10.14
N ALA A 110 -5.31 -0.67 -10.35
CA ALA A 110 -5.90 0.34 -11.23
C ALA A 110 -5.60 1.78 -10.78
N ASN A 111 -5.37 1.98 -9.48
CA ASN A 111 -4.95 3.26 -8.90
C ASN A 111 -3.42 3.43 -8.88
N GLY A 112 -2.65 2.53 -9.49
CA GLY A 112 -1.19 2.55 -9.52
C GLY A 112 -0.56 2.42 -8.13
N ILE A 113 -1.24 1.74 -7.21
CA ILE A 113 -0.73 1.39 -5.89
C ILE A 113 -0.07 0.01 -6.02
N ILE A 114 1.10 -0.17 -5.40
CA ILE A 114 1.82 -1.44 -5.44
C ILE A 114 1.36 -2.35 -4.28
N PRO A 115 0.77 -3.52 -4.55
CA PRO A 115 0.34 -4.44 -3.51
C PRO A 115 1.53 -5.11 -2.80
N VAL A 116 1.47 -5.17 -1.48
CA VAL A 116 2.17 -6.17 -0.66
C VAL A 116 1.14 -7.22 -0.28
N SER A 117 1.22 -8.40 -0.89
CA SER A 117 0.13 -9.38 -0.88
C SER A 117 0.65 -10.82 -0.78
N TYR A 118 -0.21 -11.72 -0.33
CA TYR A 118 -0.05 -13.15 -0.61
C TYR A 118 -0.17 -13.41 -2.12
N GLU A 119 0.33 -14.55 -2.59
CA GLU A 119 0.24 -14.96 -3.99
C GLU A 119 -1.22 -15.09 -4.46
N ARG A 120 -1.56 -14.41 -5.56
CA ARG A 120 -2.88 -14.46 -6.20
C ARG A 120 -2.75 -14.25 -7.72
N PRO A 121 -3.74 -14.66 -8.53
CA PRO A 121 -3.66 -14.58 -9.99
C PRO A 121 -3.38 -13.17 -10.55
N GLU A 122 -3.84 -12.12 -9.87
CA GLU A 122 -3.73 -10.73 -10.29
C GLU A 122 -2.34 -10.14 -10.05
N VAL A 123 -1.52 -10.77 -9.19
CA VAL A 123 -0.23 -10.25 -8.75
C VAL A 123 0.92 -11.16 -9.10
N LYS A 124 2.00 -10.55 -9.56
CA LYS A 124 3.27 -11.21 -9.85
C LYS A 124 4.36 -10.54 -9.04
N ASN A 125 5.15 -11.35 -8.34
CA ASN A 125 6.22 -10.84 -7.50
C ASN A 125 7.24 -10.09 -8.36
N TYR A 126 7.64 -8.91 -7.90
CA TYR A 126 8.67 -8.12 -8.55
C TYR A 126 10.02 -8.85 -8.56
N ASP A 127 10.58 -8.99 -9.76
CA ASP A 127 11.91 -9.47 -10.06
C ASP A 127 12.72 -8.31 -10.68
N PRO A 128 13.65 -7.71 -9.92
CA PRO A 128 14.43 -6.58 -10.40
C PRO A 128 15.36 -6.93 -11.57
N ASN A 129 15.77 -8.19 -11.74
CA ASN A 129 16.67 -8.57 -12.83
C ASN A 129 15.99 -8.54 -14.20
N HIS A 130 14.67 -8.80 -14.21
CA HIS A 130 13.86 -8.81 -15.42
C HIS A 130 12.91 -7.61 -15.51
N GLU A 131 13.00 -6.68 -14.55
CA GLU A 131 12.08 -5.57 -14.37
C GLU A 131 10.61 -6.02 -14.45
N SER A 132 10.28 -7.20 -13.92
CA SER A 132 8.98 -7.84 -14.11
C SER A 132 8.26 -8.07 -12.80
N GLY A 133 6.93 -8.10 -12.82
CA GLY A 133 6.07 -8.13 -11.65
C GLY A 133 5.43 -6.77 -11.32
N ASN A 134 4.29 -6.83 -10.65
CA ASN A 134 3.45 -5.68 -10.30
C ASN A 134 3.20 -5.56 -8.79
N ALA A 135 3.83 -6.40 -7.98
CA ALA A 135 3.60 -6.51 -6.54
C ALA A 135 4.80 -7.07 -5.78
N PHE A 136 4.78 -6.97 -4.46
CA PHE A 136 5.72 -7.66 -3.58
C PHE A 136 5.00 -8.80 -2.85
N ILE A 137 5.30 -10.04 -3.22
CA ILE A 137 4.59 -11.22 -2.71
C ILE A 137 5.29 -11.80 -1.48
N TYR A 138 4.51 -12.18 -0.47
CA TYR A 138 4.95 -12.99 0.66
C TYR A 138 4.39 -14.42 0.57
N LYS A 139 5.21 -15.41 0.98
CA LYS A 139 4.87 -16.84 0.84
C LYS A 139 4.12 -17.43 2.03
N THR A 140 4.23 -16.80 3.20
CA THR A 140 3.54 -17.25 4.41
C THR A 140 2.85 -16.05 5.04
N SER A 141 1.68 -16.25 5.64
CA SER A 141 0.98 -15.20 6.39
C SER A 141 1.61 -14.91 7.75
N SER A 142 2.91 -15.20 7.92
CA SER A 142 3.65 -14.82 9.12
C SER A 142 3.98 -13.32 9.06
N PRO A 143 3.96 -12.61 10.20
CA PRO A 143 4.22 -11.17 10.22
C PRO A 143 5.62 -10.85 9.66
N TRP A 144 6.59 -11.73 9.88
CA TRP A 144 7.96 -11.59 9.35
C TRP A 144 8.02 -11.68 7.82
N SER A 145 7.28 -12.61 7.21
CA SER A 145 7.27 -12.75 5.75
C SER A 145 6.57 -11.58 5.09
N VAL A 146 5.51 -11.05 5.71
CA VAL A 146 4.81 -9.84 5.26
C VAL A 146 5.72 -8.62 5.40
N PHE A 147 6.36 -8.46 6.56
CA PHE A 147 7.29 -7.37 6.81
C PHE A 147 8.47 -7.38 5.83
N ALA A 148 9.06 -8.55 5.56
CA ALA A 148 10.14 -8.67 4.58
C ALA A 148 9.69 -8.23 3.17
N ALA A 149 8.47 -8.58 2.74
CA ALA A 149 7.93 -8.13 1.46
C ALA A 149 7.71 -6.60 1.45
N LEU A 150 7.24 -6.03 2.57
CA LEU A 150 7.04 -4.59 2.73
C LEU A 150 8.37 -3.82 2.72
N VAL A 151 9.41 -4.31 3.39
CA VAL A 151 10.76 -3.72 3.35
C VAL A 151 11.24 -3.62 1.91
N ARG A 152 11.10 -4.70 1.11
CA ARG A 152 11.47 -4.64 -0.32
C ARG A 152 10.69 -3.55 -1.05
N ALA A 153 9.38 -3.43 -0.81
CA ALA A 153 8.57 -2.39 -1.44
C ALA A 153 9.05 -0.97 -1.07
N VAL A 154 9.30 -0.72 0.22
CA VAL A 154 9.78 0.57 0.73
C VAL A 154 11.17 0.91 0.20
N GLU A 155 12.07 -0.06 0.10
CA GLU A 155 13.41 0.15 -0.46
C GLU A 155 13.35 0.38 -1.97
N THR A 156 12.53 -0.37 -2.72
CA THR A 156 12.37 -0.18 -4.17
C THR A 156 11.71 1.17 -4.50
N PHE A 157 10.87 1.72 -3.63
CA PHE A 157 10.30 3.07 -3.81
C PHE A 157 11.36 4.16 -4.02
N LYS A 158 12.56 3.98 -3.47
CA LYS A 158 13.69 4.91 -3.60
C LYS A 158 14.26 4.95 -5.03
N PHE A 159 13.85 4.04 -5.91
CA PHE A 159 14.29 3.91 -7.30
C PHE A 159 13.13 4.24 -8.25
N PRO A 160 12.97 5.50 -8.69
CA PRO A 160 11.79 5.95 -9.44
C PRO A 160 11.59 5.23 -10.78
N TYR A 161 12.68 4.79 -11.41
CA TYR A 161 12.62 4.04 -12.67
C TYR A 161 11.93 2.69 -12.48
N ASP A 162 12.41 1.91 -11.50
CA ASP A 162 11.84 0.60 -11.14
C ASP A 162 10.40 0.76 -10.66
N TRP A 163 10.14 1.74 -9.79
CA TRP A 163 8.80 2.00 -9.28
C TRP A 163 7.79 2.27 -10.40
N LYS A 164 8.16 3.13 -11.36
CA LYS A 164 7.34 3.42 -12.54
C LYS A 164 7.11 2.18 -13.39
N HIS A 165 8.10 1.29 -13.49
CA HIS A 165 7.97 0.03 -14.22
C HIS A 165 6.95 -0.89 -13.55
N ILE A 166 7.02 -1.07 -12.22
CA ILE A 166 6.09 -1.92 -11.47
C ILE A 166 4.64 -1.40 -11.61
N ILE A 167 4.43 -0.08 -11.48
CA ILE A 167 3.12 0.54 -11.69
C ILE A 167 2.61 0.24 -13.10
N ARG A 168 3.45 0.39 -14.12
CA ARG A 168 3.07 0.12 -15.52
C ARG A 168 2.56 -1.30 -15.71
N GLN A 169 3.20 -2.28 -15.07
CA GLN A 169 2.78 -3.69 -15.16
C GLN A 169 1.48 -3.98 -14.41
N GLY A 170 1.12 -3.18 -13.41
CA GLY A 170 -0.15 -3.28 -12.70
C GLY A 170 -1.36 -2.77 -13.49
N LEU A 171 -1.16 -1.89 -14.47
CA LEU A 171 -2.25 -1.26 -15.24
C LEU A 171 -2.67 -2.05 -16.49
N ILE A 172 -2.15 -3.25 -16.71
CA ILE A 172 -2.32 -4.06 -17.93
C ILE A 172 -3.56 -4.96 -17.82
#